data_AF-A0A3T0GKB4-F1
#
_entry.id   AF-A0A3T0GKB4-F1
#
_cell.length_a   1.000
_cell.length_b   1.000
_cell.length_c   1.000
_cell.angle_alpha   90.00
_cell.angle_beta   90.00
_cell.angle_gamma   90.00
#
_symmetry.space_group_name_H-M   'P 1'
#
loop_
_entity.id
_entity.type
_entity.pdbx_description
1 polymer ?
#
loop_
_entity_poly.entity_id
_entity_poly.type
_entity_poly.pdbx_seq_one_letter_code
_entity_poly.pdbx_strand_id
1 'polypeptide(L)'
;MNERNSTIKLIKSYDEDGMKRWKKEINYWKRSYIESFFSRLKQIFGFSFRNKSEINREKELLLKCYLLNKFTEIGMAKFDIAS
;
A
#
# COMPACT_ATOMS: atom_id res chain seq x y z
N MET A 1 -14.60 -7.27 17.88
CA MET A 1 -14.68 -6.13 18.83
C MET A 1 -13.65 -6.25 19.95
N ASN A 2 -13.53 -7.43 20.59
CA ASN A 2 -12.63 -7.65 21.73
C ASN A 2 -11.14 -7.44 21.41
N GLU A 3 -10.68 -7.91 20.25
CA GLU A 3 -9.27 -7.81 19.82
C GLU A 3 -8.84 -6.37 19.47
N ARG A 4 -9.75 -5.58 18.90
CA ARG A 4 -9.52 -4.14 18.67
C ARG A 4 -9.36 -3.39 19.99
N ASN A 5 -10.25 -3.66 20.93
CA ASN A 5 -10.26 -2.98 22.22
C ASN A 5 -9.04 -3.39 23.08
N SER A 6 -8.59 -4.64 23.01
CA SER A 6 -7.36 -5.08 23.70
C SER A 6 -6.11 -4.43 23.08
N THR A 7 -6.05 -4.32 21.75
CA THR A 7 -4.96 -3.63 21.05
C THR A 7 -4.88 -2.15 21.42
N ILE A 8 -6.03 -1.47 21.50
CA ILE A 8 -6.08 -0.05 21.93
C ILE A 8 -5.58 0.09 23.38
N LYS A 9 -5.96 -0.82 24.28
CA LYS A 9 -5.45 -0.81 25.67
C LYS A 9 -3.95 -1.05 25.72
N LEU A 10 -3.43 -1.99 24.93
CA LEU A 10 -1.99 -2.25 24.81
C LEU A 10 -1.24 -1.01 24.31
N ILE A 11 -1.71 -0.38 23.22
CA ILE A 11 -1.08 0.82 22.67
C ILE A 11 -1.05 1.97 23.70
N LYS A 12 -2.13 2.15 24.46
CA LYS A 12 -2.23 3.17 25.53
C LYS A 12 -1.39 2.85 26.77
N SER A 13 -1.00 1.58 26.95
CA SER A 13 -0.12 1.18 28.06
C SER A 13 1.34 1.48 27.79
N TYR A 14 1.72 1.75 26.55
CA TYR A 14 3.00 2.36 26.23
C TYR A 14 2.91 3.88 26.42
N ASP A 15 4.03 4.51 26.77
CA ASP A 15 4.15 5.97 26.98
C ASP A 15 3.98 6.78 25.66
N GLU A 16 4.57 7.97 25.55
CA GLU A 16 4.33 8.94 24.46
C GLU A 16 4.43 8.38 23.01
N ASP A 17 5.13 7.26 22.80
CA ASP A 17 5.38 6.66 21.49
C ASP A 17 4.70 5.28 21.26
N GLY A 18 3.64 4.99 22.01
CA GLY A 18 3.00 3.68 22.03
C GLY A 18 2.57 3.10 20.69
N MET A 19 2.06 3.96 19.80
CA MET A 19 1.65 3.54 18.46
C MET A 19 2.85 3.12 17.61
N LYS A 20 3.98 3.83 17.71
CA LYS A 20 5.20 3.56 16.96
C LYS A 20 5.84 2.26 17.43
N ARG A 21 5.86 2.04 18.75
CA ARG A 21 6.35 0.83 19.38
C ARG A 21 5.52 -0.40 18.99
N TRP A 22 4.20 -0.30 19.11
CA TRP A 22 3.28 -1.34 18.67
C TRP A 22 3.49 -1.70 17.18
N LYS A 23 3.53 -0.69 16.29
CA LYS A 23 3.77 -0.90 14.85
C LYS A 23 5.07 -1.66 14.57
N LYS A 24 6.12 -1.41 15.36
CA LYS A 24 7.40 -2.13 15.26
C LYS A 24 7.29 -3.57 15.74
N GLU A 25 6.69 -3.80 16.91
CA GLU A 25 6.54 -5.12 17.52
C GLU A 25 5.72 -6.08 16.63
N ILE A 26 4.63 -5.59 16.04
CA ILE A 26 3.77 -6.40 15.16
C ILE A 26 4.18 -6.36 13.67
N ASN A 27 5.36 -5.81 13.35
CA ASN A 27 5.84 -5.66 11.96
C ASN A 27 4.81 -4.99 11.01
N TYR A 28 4.02 -4.05 11.54
CA TYR A 28 2.93 -3.37 10.83
C TYR A 28 3.41 -2.64 9.57
N TRP A 29 4.67 -2.23 9.54
CA TRP A 29 5.32 -1.57 8.39
C TRP A 29 5.18 -2.39 7.09
N LYS A 30 5.32 -3.73 7.16
CA LYS A 30 5.17 -4.59 5.99
C LYS A 30 3.75 -4.58 5.44
N ARG A 31 2.76 -4.64 6.34
CA ARG A 31 1.35 -4.57 5.99
C ARG A 31 1.00 -3.22 5.36
N SER A 32 1.42 -2.13 6.00
CA SER A 32 1.18 -0.78 5.51
C SER A 32 1.79 -0.56 4.12
N TYR A 33 2.97 -1.13 3.85
CA TYR A 33 3.62 -1.08 2.55
C TYR A 33 2.80 -1.82 1.47
N ILE A 34 2.34 -3.03 1.76
CA ILE A 34 1.51 -3.84 0.85
C ILE A 34 0.15 -3.16 0.58
N GLU A 35 -0.51 -2.64 1.62
CA GLU A 35 -1.78 -1.92 1.49
C GLU A 35 -1.63 -0.68 0.60
N SER A 36 -0.53 0.07 0.78
CA SER A 36 -0.19 1.22 -0.06
C SER A 36 0.08 0.82 -1.51
N PHE A 37 0.79 -0.28 -1.73
CA PHE A 37 1.04 -0.85 -3.05
C PHE A 37 -0.28 -1.18 -3.77
N PHE A 38 -1.19 -1.93 -3.13
CA PHE A 38 -2.48 -2.29 -3.73
C PHE A 38 -3.40 -1.10 -3.93
N SER A 39 -3.34 -0.10 -3.04
CA SER A 39 -4.08 1.16 -3.21
C SER A 39 -3.66 1.86 -4.51
N ARG A 40 -2.35 2.05 -4.71
CA ARG A 40 -1.79 2.67 -5.92
C ARG A 40 -2.07 1.86 -7.18
N LEU A 41 -1.92 0.53 -7.12
CA LEU A 41 -2.21 -0.36 -8.24
C LEU A 41 -3.64 -0.17 -8.75
N LYS A 42 -4.62 -0.16 -7.83
CA LYS A 42 -6.04 0.01 -8.16
C LYS A 42 -6.39 1.42 -8.63
N GLN A 43 -5.77 2.46 -8.04
CA GLN A 43 -6.01 3.84 -8.44
C GLN A 43 -5.48 4.13 -9.86
N ILE A 44 -4.30 3.59 -10.21
CA ILE A 44 -3.65 3.88 -11.49
C ILE A 44 -4.22 3.01 -12.63
N PHE A 45 -4.42 1.71 -12.39
CA PHE A 45 -4.82 0.78 -13.45
C PHE A 45 -6.29 0.36 -13.40
N GLY A 46 -7.04 0.79 -12.40
CA GLY A 46 -8.42 0.41 -12.17
C GLY A 46 -8.60 -0.96 -11.50
N PHE A 47 -9.86 -1.37 -11.36
CA PHE A 47 -10.25 -2.57 -10.61
C PHE A 47 -10.33 -3.85 -11.45
N SER A 48 -10.29 -3.75 -12.78
CA SER A 48 -10.49 -4.88 -13.69
C SER A 48 -9.28 -5.13 -14.60
N PHE A 49 -9.14 -6.37 -15.04
CA PHE A 49 -8.26 -6.76 -16.13
C PHE A 49 -9.02 -6.74 -17.44
N ARG A 50 -8.36 -6.34 -18.53
CA ARG A 50 -9.01 -6.26 -19.85
C ARG A 50 -9.03 -7.62 -20.55
N ASN A 51 -8.03 -8.45 -20.29
CA ASN A 51 -7.90 -9.75 -20.95
C ASN A 51 -8.84 -10.81 -20.35
N LYS A 52 -9.44 -11.63 -21.23
CA LYS A 52 -10.29 -12.77 -20.82
C LYS A 52 -9.49 -14.04 -20.53
N SER A 53 -8.36 -14.22 -21.20
CA SER A 53 -7.45 -15.36 -20.97
C SER A 53 -6.66 -15.17 -19.68
N GLU A 54 -6.57 -16.22 -18.86
CA GLU A 54 -5.84 -16.23 -17.60
C GLU A 54 -4.34 -15.96 -17.78
N ILE A 55 -3.71 -16.61 -18.76
CA ILE A 55 -2.29 -16.39 -19.09
C ILE A 55 -2.03 -14.92 -19.42
N ASN A 56 -2.93 -14.30 -20.19
CA ASN A 56 -2.79 -12.89 -20.55
C ASN A 56 -3.09 -11.95 -19.37
N ARG A 57 -4.00 -12.31 -18.46
CA ARG A 57 -4.23 -11.56 -17.22
C ARG A 57 -3.02 -11.60 -16.29
N GLU A 58 -2.35 -12.74 -16.19
CA GLU A 58 -1.12 -12.87 -15.42
C GLU A 58 -0.03 -11.95 -15.98
N LYS A 59 0.18 -11.97 -17.30
CA LYS A 59 1.12 -11.06 -17.98
C LYS A 59 0.74 -9.59 -17.81
N GLU A 60 -0.56 -9.27 -17.91
CA GLU A 60 -1.08 -7.91 -17.67
C GLU A 60 -0.79 -7.44 -16.25
N LEU A 61 -1.00 -8.29 -15.25
CA LEU A 61 -0.69 -8.00 -13.84
C LEU A 61 0.81 -7.79 -13.64
N LEU A 62 1.64 -8.67 -14.19
CA LEU A 62 3.09 -8.56 -14.11
C LEU A 62 3.59 -7.23 -14.69
N LEU A 63 3.09 -6.84 -15.86
CA LEU A 63 3.43 -5.58 -16.51
C LEU A 63 2.99 -4.38 -15.66
N LYS A 64 1.78 -4.40 -15.09
CA LYS A 64 1.28 -3.35 -14.18
C LYS A 64 2.17 -3.21 -12.94
N CYS A 65 2.63 -4.33 -12.35
CA CYS A 65 3.56 -4.32 -11.23
C CYS A 65 4.91 -3.68 -11.60
N TYR A 66 5.48 -4.03 -12.76
CA TYR A 66 6.73 -3.41 -13.22
C TYR A 66 6.59 -1.92 -13.47
N LEU A 67 5.50 -1.49 -14.10
CA LEU A 67 5.21 -0.07 -14.31
C LEU A 67 5.08 0.69 -12.99
N LEU A 68 4.41 0.10 -12.00
CA LEU A 68 4.25 0.72 -10.68
C LEU A 68 5.59 0.89 -9.94
N ASN A 69 6.49 -0.09 -10.07
CA ASN A 69 7.85 0.03 -9.57
C ASN A 69 8.61 1.15 -10.28
N LYS A 70 8.49 1.24 -11.62
CA LYS A 70 9.07 2.35 -12.39
C LYS A 70 8.53 3.72 -12.03
N PHE A 71 7.23 3.87 -11.79
CA PHE A 71 6.66 5.13 -11.29
C PHE A 71 7.21 5.51 -9.92
N THR A 72 7.52 4.53 -9.08
CA THR A 72 8.13 4.79 -7.77
C THR A 72 9.57 5.28 -7.92
N GLU A 73 10.33 4.76 -8.89
CA GLU A 73 11.68 5.24 -9.21
C GLU A 73 11.67 6.67 -9.80
N ILE A 74 10.72 6.97 -10.69
CA ILE A 74 10.59 8.28 -11.35
C ILE A 74 10.15 9.37 -10.34
N GLY A 75 9.37 9.00 -9.34
CA GLY A 75 8.83 9.92 -8.35
C GLY A 75 7.53 10.60 -8.78
N MET A 76 7.10 11.60 -8.01
CA MET A 76 5.85 12.32 -8.28
C MET A 76 6.04 13.37 -9.38
N ALA A 77 5.02 13.51 -10.24
CA ALA A 77 5.01 14.56 -11.25
C ALA A 77 5.08 15.94 -10.58
N LYS A 78 5.94 16.82 -11.11
CA LYS A 78 5.99 18.22 -10.71
C LYS A 78 5.02 19.00 -11.60
N PHE A 79 4.09 19.72 -10.98
CA PHE A 79 3.19 20.61 -11.69
C PHE A 79 3.73 22.02 -11.57
N ASP A 80 4.07 22.63 -12.70
CA ASP A 80 4.37 24.06 -12.78
C ASP A 80 3.18 24.77 -13.39
N ILE A 81 2.79 25.89 -12.78
CA ILE A 81 1.75 26.77 -13.33
C ILE A 81 2.43 27.57 -14.44
N ALA A 82 1.97 27.39 -15.68
CA ALA A 82 2.40 28.22 -16.79
C ALA A 82 2.05 29.69 -16.48
N SER A 83 3.09 30.54 -16.43
CA SER A 83 2.96 32.00 -16.31
C SER A 83 2.68 32.65 -17.66
#